data_AF-A0AA41UYM4-F1
#
_entry.id   AF-A0AA41UYM4-F1
#
_cell.length_a   1.000
_cell.length_b   1.000
_cell.length_c   1.000
_cell.angle_alpha   90.00
_cell.angle_beta   90.00
_cell.angle_gamma   90.00
#
_symmetry.space_group_name_H-M   'P 1'
#
loop_
_entity.id
_entity.type
_entity.pdbx_description
1 polymer ?
#
loop_
_entity_poly.entity_id
_entity_poly.type
_entity_poly.pdbx_seq_one_letter_code
_entity_poly.pdbx_strand_id
1 'polypeptide(L)'
;MASPNVTPAILDTDRAETKPRSLNSNQETSPSSSKSINETVNGSHEYLIKGYSLAKGMGTGKYIQSDTFTVGGYEWAIYFYPDGKNPEDSSVYVSVFIALASEGTDVRALFELTLLDQSGKGKHKVHSHFDRALESGPYTLKYRGSM
;
A
#
# COMPACT_ATOMS: atom_id res chain seq x y z
N MET A 1 66.36 32.81 76.44
CA MET A 1 66.21 33.50 75.15
C MET A 1 64.78 34.01 75.08
N ALA A 2 64.63 35.32 74.88
CA ALA A 2 63.37 36.04 74.94
C ALA A 2 62.54 35.83 73.67
N SER A 3 61.21 35.79 73.82
CA SER A 3 60.36 36.81 73.20
C SER A 3 58.91 36.74 73.69
N PRO A 4 58.17 37.86 73.64
CA PRO A 4 57.05 38.13 74.54
C PRO A 4 55.69 38.37 73.82
N ASN A 5 54.65 38.51 74.65
CA ASN A 5 53.51 39.43 74.57
C ASN A 5 52.56 39.53 73.34
N VAL A 6 51.27 39.32 73.67
CA VAL A 6 50.11 40.25 73.56
C VAL A 6 49.41 40.42 72.18
N THR A 7 48.15 39.95 72.18
CA THR A 7 46.92 40.24 71.38
C THR A 7 46.77 41.73 70.99
N PRO A 8 46.09 42.20 69.90
CA PRO A 8 44.73 41.77 69.49
C PRO A 8 44.29 41.95 67.99
N ALA A 9 43.03 41.52 67.75
CA ALA A 9 42.01 41.89 66.74
C ALA A 9 42.36 42.70 65.47
N ILE A 10 41.76 42.32 64.32
CA ILE A 10 40.63 43.03 63.65
C ILE A 10 40.24 42.32 62.34
N LEU A 11 38.94 42.38 62.07
CA LEU A 11 38.16 42.00 60.91
C LEU A 11 38.66 42.63 59.60
N ASP A 12 38.87 41.82 58.56
CA ASP A 12 38.72 42.27 57.18
C ASP A 12 37.92 41.26 56.38
N THR A 13 36.92 41.82 55.70
CA THR A 13 35.91 41.15 54.90
C THR A 13 36.51 40.90 53.53
N ASP A 14 36.49 39.67 53.04
CA ASP A 14 36.47 39.48 51.59
C ASP A 14 35.54 38.36 51.16
N ARG A 15 34.64 38.79 50.30
CA ARG A 15 33.50 38.11 49.73
C ARG A 15 34.01 37.03 48.77
N ALA A 16 33.98 35.77 49.19
CA ALA A 16 34.15 34.64 48.29
C ALA A 16 32.92 34.53 47.38
N GLU A 17 32.98 35.23 46.25
CA GLU A 17 31.99 35.14 45.19
C GLU A 17 32.14 33.77 44.50
N THR A 18 31.27 32.83 44.86
CA THR A 18 31.13 31.56 44.14
C THR A 18 30.78 31.83 42.69
N LYS A 19 31.76 31.64 41.81
CA LYS A 19 31.57 31.62 40.35
C LYS A 19 30.47 30.60 40.00
N PRO A 20 29.36 31.00 39.35
CA PRO A 20 28.38 30.02 38.92
C PRO A 20 29.01 29.11 37.87
N ARG A 21 28.93 27.79 38.10
CA ARG A 21 29.21 26.78 37.08
C ARG A 21 28.21 27.03 35.95
N SER A 22 28.71 27.53 34.82
CA SER A 22 27.94 27.63 33.58
C SER A 22 27.37 26.25 33.25
N LEU A 23 26.06 26.09 33.46
CA LEU A 23 25.29 25.02 32.86
C LEU A 23 25.10 25.43 31.41
N ASN A 24 26.07 25.09 30.57
CA ASN A 24 25.90 25.23 29.13
C ASN A 24 25.06 24.04 28.64
N SER A 25 23.74 24.13 28.81
CA SER A 25 22.78 23.19 28.21
C SER A 25 22.15 23.82 26.98
N ASN A 26 22.96 24.25 26.02
CA ASN A 26 22.50 24.46 24.65
C ASN A 26 22.54 23.10 23.92
N GLN A 27 21.69 22.17 24.34
CA GLN A 27 21.26 21.11 23.43
C GLN A 27 20.20 21.73 22.53
N GLU A 28 20.65 22.39 21.45
CA GLU A 28 19.77 22.68 20.33
C GLU A 28 19.31 21.35 19.73
N THR A 29 18.14 20.90 20.13
CA THR A 29 17.46 19.78 19.49
C THR A 29 17.13 20.19 18.06
N SER A 30 17.87 19.65 17.09
CA SER A 30 17.56 19.85 15.68
C SER A 30 16.13 19.37 15.41
N PRO A 31 15.28 20.16 14.73
CA PRO A 31 13.91 19.77 14.46
C PRO A 31 13.89 18.54 13.55
N SER A 32 13.17 17.50 13.97
CA SER A 32 12.89 16.33 13.15
C SER A 32 11.61 16.54 12.35
N SER A 33 11.60 16.10 11.09
CA SER A 33 10.44 16.10 10.22
C SER A 33 10.30 14.75 9.55
N SER A 34 9.06 14.30 9.38
CA SER A 34 8.72 13.11 8.60
C SER A 34 7.60 13.42 7.61
N LYS A 35 7.48 12.60 6.58
CA LYS A 35 6.41 12.66 5.58
C LYS A 35 5.90 11.25 5.32
N SER A 36 4.60 11.12 5.10
CA SER A 36 3.98 9.92 4.57
C SER A 36 3.70 10.13 3.08
N ILE A 37 4.04 9.14 2.25
CA ILE A 37 3.82 9.15 0.81
C ILE A 37 2.95 7.95 0.47
N ASN A 38 1.83 8.19 -0.22
CA ASN A 38 0.95 7.16 -0.73
C ASN A 38 0.85 7.34 -2.24
N GLU A 39 1.43 6.42 -3.00
CA GLU A 39 1.46 6.45 -4.47
C GLU A 39 0.74 5.22 -5.04
N THR A 40 0.14 5.40 -6.22
CA THR A 40 -0.49 4.32 -6.98
C THR A 40 0.40 3.99 -8.16
N VAL A 41 0.71 2.70 -8.34
CA VAL A 41 1.37 2.20 -9.55
C VAL A 41 0.30 1.72 -10.53
N ASN A 42 0.30 2.28 -11.74
CA ASN A 42 -0.64 1.91 -12.79
C ASN A 42 -0.04 0.88 -13.73
N GLY A 43 -0.87 -0.02 -14.24
CA GLY A 43 -0.52 -0.98 -15.28
C GLY A 43 -1.77 -1.47 -16.01
N SER A 44 -1.57 -2.06 -17.18
CA SER A 44 -2.64 -2.63 -17.99
C SER A 44 -2.20 -3.96 -18.60
N HIS A 45 -3.17 -4.81 -18.90
CA HIS A 45 -2.95 -6.10 -19.54
C HIS A 45 -4.08 -6.38 -20.53
N GLU A 46 -3.73 -6.77 -21.75
CA GLU A 46 -4.68 -7.20 -22.77
C GLU A 46 -4.71 -8.72 -22.80
N TYR A 47 -5.91 -9.29 -22.61
CA TYR A 47 -6.13 -10.73 -22.66
C TYR A 47 -7.05 -11.11 -23.82
N LEU A 48 -6.47 -11.74 -24.85
CA LEU A 48 -7.18 -12.16 -26.05
C LEU A 48 -7.56 -13.64 -25.99
N ILE A 49 -8.86 -13.93 -25.97
CA ILE A 49 -9.39 -15.30 -26.06
C ILE A 49 -9.76 -15.60 -27.52
N LYS A 50 -9.01 -16.49 -28.16
CA LYS A 50 -9.34 -17.03 -29.49
C LYS A 50 -10.22 -18.26 -29.35
N GLY A 51 -11.18 -18.42 -30.27
CA GLY A 51 -12.06 -19.60 -30.28
C GLY A 51 -13.08 -19.63 -29.13
N TYR A 52 -13.57 -18.48 -28.67
CA TYR A 52 -14.54 -18.38 -27.57
C TYR A 52 -15.72 -19.37 -27.68
N SER A 53 -16.26 -19.60 -28.88
CA SER A 53 -17.35 -20.55 -29.09
C SER A 53 -17.01 -22.00 -28.68
N LEU A 54 -15.74 -22.39 -28.72
CA LEU A 54 -15.27 -23.70 -28.25
C LEU A 54 -15.06 -23.73 -26.73
N ALA A 55 -14.72 -22.58 -26.15
CA ALA A 55 -14.58 -22.43 -24.70
C ALA A 55 -15.94 -22.36 -23.99
N LYS A 56 -17.00 -21.95 -24.69
CA LYS A 56 -18.34 -21.91 -24.13
C LYS A 56 -18.90 -23.33 -24.02
N GLY A 57 -19.48 -23.68 -22.87
CA GLY A 57 -19.93 -25.04 -22.57
C GLY A 57 -18.86 -25.92 -21.89
N MET A 58 -17.72 -25.35 -21.47
CA MET A 58 -16.75 -26.02 -20.60
C MET A 58 -17.34 -26.41 -19.23
N GLY A 59 -18.45 -25.77 -18.85
CA GLY A 59 -19.18 -26.00 -17.61
C GLY A 59 -18.90 -24.92 -16.57
N THR A 60 -19.92 -24.66 -15.75
CA THR A 60 -19.86 -23.62 -14.72
C THR A 60 -18.72 -23.85 -13.73
N GLY A 61 -18.04 -22.76 -13.34
CA GLY A 61 -16.88 -22.80 -12.46
C GLY A 61 -15.57 -23.23 -13.14
N LYS A 62 -15.59 -23.61 -14.43
CA LYS A 62 -14.37 -23.79 -15.22
C LYS A 62 -13.91 -22.45 -15.79
N TYR A 63 -12.59 -22.23 -15.76
CA TYR A 63 -11.99 -20.99 -16.22
C TYR A 63 -10.82 -21.21 -17.17
N ILE A 64 -10.50 -20.16 -17.93
CA ILE A 64 -9.29 -20.03 -18.72
C ILE A 64 -8.47 -18.89 -18.12
N GLN A 65 -7.22 -19.20 -17.77
CA GLN A 65 -6.29 -18.24 -17.18
C GLN A 65 -5.54 -17.46 -18.26
N SER A 66 -5.35 -16.16 -18.05
CA SER A 66 -4.36 -15.39 -18.81
C SER A 66 -2.93 -15.78 -18.44
N ASP A 67 -1.97 -15.30 -19.23
CA ASP A 67 -0.59 -15.19 -18.76
C ASP A 67 -0.51 -14.26 -17.55
N THR A 68 0.52 -14.45 -16.73
CA THR A 68 0.79 -13.58 -15.60
C THR A 68 1.39 -12.26 -16.05
N PHE A 69 1.02 -11.16 -15.40
CA PHE A 69 1.55 -9.83 -15.68
C PHE A 69 1.90 -9.08 -14.38
N THR A 70 2.87 -8.17 -14.46
CA THR A 70 3.43 -7.50 -13.27
C THR A 70 2.95 -6.05 -13.16
N VAL A 71 2.37 -5.69 -12.01
CA VAL A 71 2.01 -4.30 -11.68
C VAL A 71 2.29 -4.05 -10.20
N GLY A 72 2.95 -2.93 -9.89
CA GLY A 72 3.25 -2.55 -8.51
C GLY A 72 4.16 -3.54 -7.76
N GLY A 73 4.96 -4.34 -8.48
CA GLY A 73 5.83 -5.37 -7.90
C GLY A 73 5.14 -6.70 -7.60
N TYR A 74 3.87 -6.87 -7.96
CA TYR A 74 3.12 -8.10 -7.79
C TYR A 74 2.78 -8.74 -9.13
N GLU A 75 2.64 -10.06 -9.14
CA GLU A 75 2.14 -10.80 -10.30
C GLU A 75 0.64 -10.98 -10.20
N TRP A 76 -0.04 -10.77 -11.33
CA TRP A 76 -1.47 -10.81 -11.48
C TRP A 76 -1.87 -11.74 -12.61
N ALA A 77 -3.08 -12.28 -12.56
CA ALA A 77 -3.68 -13.03 -13.67
C ALA A 77 -5.17 -12.71 -13.79
N ILE A 78 -5.74 -12.88 -14.98
CA ILE A 78 -7.17 -12.77 -15.24
C ILE A 78 -7.76 -14.18 -15.35
N TYR A 79 -8.82 -14.44 -14.58
CA TYR A 79 -9.58 -15.69 -14.64
C TYR A 79 -10.89 -15.43 -15.36
N PHE A 80 -11.05 -16.03 -16.54
CA PHE A 80 -12.26 -15.91 -17.36
C PHE A 80 -13.09 -17.19 -17.27
N TYR A 81 -14.35 -17.06 -16.83
CA TYR A 81 -15.31 -18.16 -16.71
C TYR A 81 -16.37 -18.03 -17.81
N PRO A 82 -16.29 -18.82 -18.90
CA PRO A 82 -17.21 -18.71 -20.03
C PRO A 82 -18.67 -19.04 -19.64
N ASP A 83 -18.86 -19.92 -18.64
CA ASP A 83 -20.16 -20.45 -18.17
C ASP A 83 -20.58 -19.95 -16.79
N GLY A 84 -20.03 -18.82 -16.38
CA GLY A 84 -20.23 -18.26 -15.05
C GLY A 84 -19.35 -18.95 -14.00
N LYS A 85 -19.14 -18.26 -12.86
CA LYS A 85 -18.32 -18.79 -11.77
C LYS A 85 -19.10 -19.80 -10.93
N ASN A 86 -20.36 -19.51 -10.64
CA ASN A 86 -21.16 -20.31 -9.72
C ASN A 86 -22.40 -20.90 -10.40
N PRO A 87 -22.91 -22.07 -9.93
CA PRO A 87 -24.09 -22.72 -10.49
C PRO A 87 -25.32 -21.81 -10.58
N GLU A 88 -25.50 -20.91 -9.61
CA GLU A 88 -26.59 -19.93 -9.58
C GLU A 88 -26.58 -18.96 -10.78
N ASP A 89 -25.42 -18.75 -11.42
CA ASP A 89 -25.28 -17.88 -12.59
C ASP A 89 -25.95 -18.47 -13.85
N SER A 90 -26.36 -19.75 -13.79
CA SER A 90 -27.12 -20.48 -14.84
C SER A 90 -26.57 -20.30 -16.26
N SER A 91 -25.26 -20.07 -16.41
CA SER A 91 -24.61 -19.72 -17.69
C SER A 91 -25.18 -18.47 -18.40
N VAL A 92 -25.98 -17.66 -17.71
CA VAL A 92 -26.63 -16.44 -18.26
C VAL A 92 -25.59 -15.34 -18.51
N TYR A 93 -24.51 -15.33 -17.73
CA TYR A 93 -23.41 -14.37 -17.83
C TYR A 93 -22.07 -15.09 -17.91
N VAL A 94 -21.06 -14.37 -18.41
CA VAL A 94 -19.65 -14.73 -18.21
C VAL A 94 -19.16 -14.04 -16.93
N SER A 95 -18.18 -14.64 -16.25
CA SER A 95 -17.56 -14.02 -15.08
C SER A 95 -16.08 -13.78 -15.35
N VAL A 96 -15.57 -12.64 -14.88
CA VAL A 96 -14.16 -12.25 -15.05
C VAL A 96 -13.63 -11.74 -13.71
N PHE A 97 -12.48 -12.23 -13.30
CA PHE A 97 -11.82 -11.85 -12.05
C PHE A 97 -10.35 -11.51 -12.31
N ILE A 98 -9.84 -10.54 -11.56
CA ILE A 98 -8.40 -10.34 -11.40
C ILE A 98 -7.97 -11.08 -10.14
N ALA A 99 -6.87 -11.83 -10.23
CA ALA A 99 -6.34 -12.62 -9.13
C ALA A 99 -4.88 -12.24 -8.87
N LEU A 100 -4.51 -12.19 -7.59
CA LEU A 100 -3.11 -12.07 -7.19
C LEU A 100 -2.41 -13.43 -7.42
N ALA A 101 -1.45 -13.46 -8.34
CA ALA A 101 -0.74 -14.67 -8.73
C ALA A 101 0.56 -14.89 -7.94
N SER A 102 1.20 -13.82 -7.48
CA SER A 102 2.36 -13.89 -6.57
C SER A 102 1.92 -14.08 -5.12
N GLU A 103 2.87 -14.46 -4.25
CA GLU A 103 2.65 -14.39 -2.81
C GLU A 103 2.56 -12.92 -2.36
N GLY A 104 1.65 -12.65 -1.43
CA GLY A 104 1.44 -11.31 -0.89
C GLY A 104 0.29 -11.31 0.11
N THR A 105 0.45 -10.52 1.17
CA THR A 105 -0.59 -10.26 2.18
C THR A 105 -0.96 -8.79 2.13
N ASP A 106 -2.27 -8.50 2.18
CA ASP A 106 -2.82 -7.14 2.18
C ASP A 106 -2.45 -6.28 0.96
N VAL A 107 -2.40 -6.91 -0.22
CA VAL A 107 -2.21 -6.18 -1.48
C VAL A 107 -3.49 -5.41 -1.81
N ARG A 108 -3.38 -4.09 -1.92
CA ARG A 108 -4.48 -3.20 -2.26
C ARG A 108 -4.48 -2.88 -3.74
N ALA A 109 -5.57 -3.20 -4.44
CA ALA A 109 -5.72 -2.89 -5.86
C ALA A 109 -7.04 -2.16 -6.15
N LEU A 110 -6.95 -1.23 -7.09
CA LEU A 110 -8.08 -0.70 -7.84
C LEU A 110 -7.95 -1.20 -9.27
N PHE A 111 -9.05 -1.60 -9.88
CA PHE A 111 -9.03 -2.13 -11.23
C PHE A 111 -10.29 -1.79 -12.01
N GLU A 112 -10.12 -1.78 -13.32
CA GLU A 112 -11.16 -1.71 -14.32
C GLU A 112 -11.00 -2.91 -15.26
N LEU A 113 -12.10 -3.59 -15.54
CA LEU A 113 -12.16 -4.66 -16.53
C LEU A 113 -13.01 -4.17 -17.70
N THR A 114 -12.41 -4.19 -18.89
CA THR A 114 -13.05 -3.71 -20.11
C THR A 114 -13.16 -4.85 -21.12
N LEU A 115 -14.39 -5.25 -21.44
CA LEU A 115 -14.67 -6.17 -22.54
C LEU A 115 -14.81 -5.37 -23.83
N LEU A 116 -13.90 -5.62 -24.78
CA LEU A 116 -13.80 -4.86 -26.01
C LEU A 116 -14.86 -5.25 -27.04
N ASP A 117 -15.71 -4.30 -27.41
CA ASP A 117 -16.54 -4.36 -28.63
C ASP A 117 -15.69 -4.44 -29.91
N GLN A 118 -15.80 -5.57 -30.61
CA GLN A 118 -15.12 -5.84 -31.87
C GLN A 118 -15.94 -5.43 -33.10
N SER A 119 -17.17 -4.91 -32.92
CA SER A 119 -18.03 -4.48 -34.04
C SER A 119 -17.60 -3.15 -34.68
N GLY A 120 -16.58 -2.49 -34.14
CA GLY A 120 -16.10 -1.18 -34.59
C GLY A 120 -16.96 -0.01 -34.12
N LYS A 121 -17.98 -0.24 -33.28
CA LYS A 121 -18.90 0.79 -32.78
C LYS A 121 -18.42 1.41 -31.46
N GLY A 122 -17.32 0.93 -30.90
CA GLY A 122 -16.72 1.44 -29.66
C GLY A 122 -17.58 1.22 -28.41
N LYS A 123 -18.53 0.28 -28.43
CA LYS A 123 -19.45 0.02 -27.31
C LYS A 123 -18.86 -0.97 -26.31
N HIS A 124 -17.69 -0.68 -25.77
CA HIS A 124 -17.03 -1.54 -24.79
C HIS A 124 -17.89 -1.67 -23.52
N LYS A 125 -17.88 -2.87 -22.91
CA LYS A 125 -18.52 -3.10 -21.62
C LYS A 125 -17.46 -2.92 -20.53
N VAL A 126 -17.56 -1.83 -19.80
CA VAL A 126 -16.63 -1.47 -18.73
C VAL A 126 -17.24 -1.84 -17.38
N HIS A 127 -16.44 -2.47 -16.52
CA HIS A 127 -16.74 -2.69 -15.11
C HIS A 127 -15.59 -2.13 -14.28
N SER A 128 -15.85 -1.01 -13.61
CA SER A 128 -14.84 -0.25 -12.86
C SER A 128 -15.14 -0.29 -11.36
N HIS A 129 -14.09 -0.41 -10.56
CA HIS A 129 -14.14 -0.21 -9.12
C HIS A 129 -13.54 1.13 -8.67
N PHE A 130 -13.24 2.03 -9.60
CA PHE A 130 -12.76 3.39 -9.28
C PHE A 130 -13.86 4.31 -8.74
N ASP A 131 -15.12 4.07 -9.14
CA ASP A 131 -16.25 4.98 -8.86
C ASP A 131 -17.12 4.57 -7.68
N ARG A 132 -16.87 3.40 -7.07
CA ARG A 132 -17.54 3.04 -5.81
C ARG A 132 -16.97 3.95 -4.73
N ALA A 133 -17.83 4.74 -4.10
CA ALA A 133 -17.47 5.59 -2.98
C ALA A 133 -16.56 4.83 -2.01
N LEU A 134 -15.54 5.53 -1.47
CA LEU A 134 -14.51 5.05 -0.54
C LEU A 134 -15.02 4.26 0.69
N GLU A 135 -16.33 4.05 0.83
CA GLU A 135 -16.95 3.11 1.78
C GLU A 135 -16.45 1.68 1.60
N SER A 136 -16.13 1.26 0.37
CA SER A 136 -15.30 0.07 0.12
C SER A 136 -13.96 0.54 -0.42
N GLY A 137 -12.95 0.66 0.45
CA GLY A 137 -11.58 0.93 0.04
C GLY A 137 -11.05 -0.07 -0.99
N PRO A 138 -9.80 0.10 -1.49
CA PRO A 138 -9.23 -0.81 -2.48
C PRO A 138 -9.35 -2.28 -2.06
N TYR A 139 -9.59 -3.17 -3.03
CA TYR A 139 -9.71 -4.61 -2.76
C TYR A 139 -8.43 -5.08 -2.08
N THR A 140 -8.59 -5.67 -0.90
CA THR A 140 -7.48 -6.23 -0.12
C THR A 140 -7.40 -7.72 -0.42
N LEU A 141 -6.42 -8.07 -1.24
CA LEU A 141 -6.12 -9.45 -1.61
C LEU A 141 -5.14 -10.01 -0.59
N LYS A 142 -5.59 -11.06 0.11
CA LYS A 142 -4.94 -11.55 1.33
C LYS A 142 -3.93 -12.66 1.09
N TYR A 143 -4.06 -13.39 -0.02
CA TYR A 143 -3.20 -14.51 -0.38
C TYR A 143 -3.30 -14.81 -1.88
N ARG A 144 -2.38 -15.65 -2.37
CA ARG A 144 -2.35 -16.10 -3.76
C ARG A 144 -3.66 -16.76 -4.19
N GLY A 145 -4.22 -16.32 -5.31
CA GLY A 145 -5.49 -16.80 -5.84
C GLY A 145 -6.74 -16.19 -5.19
N SER A 146 -6.59 -15.24 -4.26
CA SER A 146 -7.71 -14.40 -3.85
C SER A 146 -8.21 -13.56 -5.04
N MET A 147 -9.53 -13.42 -5.12
CA MET A 147 -10.31 -12.74 -6.17
C MET A 147 -11.26 -11.75 -5.51
#